data_AF-A0A1M5CLG1-F1
#
_entry.id   AF-A0A1M5CLG1-F1
#
_cell.length_a   1.000
_cell.length_b   1.000
_cell.length_c   1.000
_cell.angle_alpha   90.00
_cell.angle_beta   90.00
_cell.angle_gamma   90.00
#
_symmetry.space_group_name_H-M   'P 1'
#
loop_
_entity.id
_entity.type
_entity.pdbx_description
1 polymer ?
#
loop_
_entity_poly.entity_id
_entity_poly.type
_entity_poly.pdbx_seq_one_letter_code
_entity_poly.pdbx_strand_id
1 'polypeptide(L)'
;MNNDIEIAQQATLKPIGEIAEALGLTQEDWQPYGHTKAKLSEQLIHKYENKPNGKVILVTSINPTPAGEGKSTVTVGLGQALNKIGKKGVIALREPSLGPVMGIKGGAAGGGYSQVLPMEDINLHFTGDLHAITSANNLLSAMIDNHIHQGNQLNIDSRRVEWKRVMDINDRALRQVVVGLGGPKRGVPREDGFNITVASEFMAILCLSISLEDLKERISNIVIGYTYDEQPVTVKQLQAEGALTLLLKEAIKPNLVQTIENTPAIIHGGPFANIAHGCNSIMATKTAAKLGDYVVTEAGFGADLGAEKFLNIKSRAGDIKTDGVVIVATVRALKMHGGVSKDNLQTENVDALKKGMENLEKHIETIESFGLPFVVAINKFPTDTKKETDYIHSWCEEKGVEVALTDVWAKGGEGGIELAHKIVDKINSADNNFEYLYQLEDSLETKITKIAKNVYGADGIELSSKAKSQLEFYEKQGWGNLPVCMAKTQYSLSDNPLLLGRPNGFKVSIRELRPSIGAGFIVVLTGDVMTMPGLPKKPAALNMDVKDDGRVVGLF
;
A
#
# COMPACT_ATOMS: atom_id res chain seq x y z
N MET A 1 1.71 -28.03 -12.18
CA MET A 1 1.31 -27.38 -10.91
C MET A 1 -0.04 -26.77 -11.15
N ASN A 2 -0.95 -26.89 -10.17
CA ASN A 2 -2.22 -26.18 -10.19
C ASN A 2 -1.95 -24.67 -10.24
N ASN A 3 -2.83 -23.91 -10.89
CA ASN A 3 -2.76 -22.45 -10.83
C ASN A 3 -3.26 -21.94 -9.46
N ASP A 4 -3.07 -20.65 -9.17
CA ASP A 4 -3.38 -20.09 -7.85
C ASP A 4 -4.86 -20.26 -7.47
N ILE A 5 -5.79 -20.09 -8.42
CA ILE A 5 -7.23 -20.24 -8.18
C ILE A 5 -7.62 -21.71 -7.93
N GLU A 6 -7.02 -22.67 -8.62
CA GLU A 6 -7.23 -24.09 -8.37
C GLU A 6 -6.75 -24.50 -6.98
N ILE A 7 -5.62 -23.96 -6.52
CA ILE A 7 -5.12 -24.15 -5.15
C ILE A 7 -6.10 -23.54 -4.15
N ALA A 8 -6.58 -22.32 -4.40
CA ALA A 8 -7.54 -21.64 -3.54
C ALA A 8 -8.88 -22.41 -3.43
N GLN A 9 -9.37 -22.97 -4.52
CA GLN A 9 -10.63 -23.73 -4.56
C GLN A 9 -10.53 -25.10 -3.88
N GLN A 10 -9.33 -25.68 -3.78
CA GLN A 10 -9.08 -26.94 -3.06
C GLN A 10 -8.86 -26.75 -1.56
N ALA A 11 -8.69 -25.50 -1.10
CA ALA A 11 -8.44 -25.19 0.31
C ALA A 11 -9.68 -25.45 1.18
N THR A 12 -9.48 -26.09 2.33
CA THR A 12 -10.53 -26.23 3.35
C THR A 12 -10.43 -25.09 4.35
N LEU A 13 -11.29 -24.09 4.21
CA LEU A 13 -11.33 -22.94 5.12
C LEU A 13 -12.09 -23.28 6.39
N LYS A 14 -11.54 -22.86 7.54
CA LYS A 14 -12.28 -22.93 8.80
C LYS A 14 -13.42 -21.92 8.82
N PRO A 15 -14.54 -22.20 9.49
CA PRO A 15 -15.49 -21.17 9.87
C PRO A 15 -14.77 -19.99 10.55
N ILE A 16 -15.14 -18.77 10.19
CA ILE A 16 -14.44 -17.57 10.69
C ILE A 16 -14.53 -17.44 12.22
N GLY A 17 -15.57 -18.01 12.83
CA GLY A 17 -15.71 -18.09 14.28
C GLY A 17 -14.58 -18.87 14.95
N GLU A 18 -14.06 -19.94 14.34
CA GLU A 18 -12.92 -20.68 14.88
C GLU A 18 -11.62 -19.87 14.81
N ILE A 19 -11.45 -19.07 13.74
CA ILE A 19 -10.31 -18.15 13.60
C ILE A 19 -10.39 -17.05 14.66
N ALA A 20 -11.59 -16.50 14.89
CA ALA A 20 -11.83 -15.52 15.93
C ALA A 20 -11.58 -16.09 17.33
N GLU A 21 -12.03 -17.31 17.61
CA GLU A 21 -11.79 -18.01 18.88
C GLU A 21 -10.29 -18.27 19.12
N ALA A 22 -9.54 -18.69 18.11
CA ALA A 22 -8.09 -18.85 18.20
C ALA A 22 -7.35 -17.51 18.49
N LEU A 23 -7.96 -16.38 18.11
CA LEU A 23 -7.50 -15.04 18.47
C LEU A 23 -7.91 -14.60 19.88
N GLY A 24 -8.79 -15.35 20.56
CA GLY A 24 -9.34 -15.01 21.88
C GLY A 24 -10.51 -14.04 21.82
N LEU A 25 -11.20 -13.96 20.67
CA LEU A 25 -12.32 -13.06 20.44
C LEU A 25 -13.65 -13.71 20.84
N THR A 26 -14.54 -12.90 21.42
CA THR A 26 -15.91 -13.26 21.77
C THR A 26 -16.88 -12.86 20.65
N GLN A 27 -18.15 -13.31 20.72
CA GLN A 27 -19.15 -13.00 19.67
C GLN A 27 -19.45 -11.50 19.50
N GLU A 28 -19.20 -10.68 20.52
CA GLU A 28 -19.41 -9.22 20.45
C GLU A 28 -18.24 -8.48 19.76
N ASP A 29 -17.10 -9.15 19.59
CA ASP A 29 -15.88 -8.57 19.06
C ASP A 29 -15.83 -8.56 17.52
N TRP A 30 -16.74 -9.27 16.85
CA TRP A 30 -16.75 -9.41 15.40
C TRP A 30 -18.15 -9.64 14.84
N GLN A 31 -18.32 -9.35 13.54
CA GLN A 31 -19.59 -9.48 12.83
C GLN A 31 -19.39 -10.32 11.56
N PRO A 32 -20.11 -11.44 11.38
CA PRO A 32 -19.93 -12.33 10.23
C PRO A 32 -20.32 -11.66 8.90
N TYR A 33 -19.52 -11.93 7.87
CA TYR A 33 -19.82 -11.67 6.46
C TYR A 33 -19.74 -13.01 5.71
N GLY A 34 -20.84 -13.78 5.78
CA GLY A 34 -20.85 -15.18 5.40
C GLY A 34 -20.09 -16.04 6.43
N HIS A 35 -19.58 -17.20 5.98
CA HIS A 35 -18.99 -18.19 6.88
C HIS A 35 -17.48 -18.05 7.09
N THR A 36 -16.78 -17.32 6.22
CA THR A 36 -15.30 -17.30 6.14
C THR A 36 -14.69 -15.91 6.27
N LYS A 37 -15.51 -14.87 6.54
CA LYS A 37 -15.07 -13.47 6.69
C LYS A 37 -15.84 -12.81 7.83
N ALA A 38 -15.24 -11.81 8.46
CA ALA A 38 -15.91 -11.01 9.47
C ALA A 38 -15.36 -9.58 9.50
N LYS A 39 -16.15 -8.62 9.97
CA LYS A 39 -15.65 -7.30 10.41
C LYS A 39 -15.31 -7.35 11.90
N LEU A 40 -14.19 -6.77 12.29
CA LEU A 40 -13.74 -6.64 13.68
C LEU A 40 -14.31 -5.36 14.30
N SER A 41 -14.79 -5.46 15.53
CA SER A 41 -15.37 -4.33 16.26
C SER A 41 -14.31 -3.25 16.53
N GLU A 42 -14.69 -1.98 16.39
CA GLU A 42 -13.83 -0.84 16.74
C GLU A 42 -13.45 -0.81 18.23
N GLN A 43 -14.29 -1.42 19.08
CA GLN A 43 -14.09 -1.51 20.52
C GLN A 43 -12.89 -2.39 20.89
N LEU A 44 -12.37 -3.21 19.97
CA LEU A 44 -11.26 -4.12 20.22
C LEU A 44 -9.98 -3.40 20.61
N ILE A 45 -9.69 -2.25 20.00
CA ILE A 45 -8.49 -1.49 20.32
C ILE A 45 -8.57 -0.96 21.75
N HIS A 46 -9.74 -0.51 22.20
CA HIS A 46 -9.98 -0.07 23.58
C HIS A 46 -9.93 -1.26 24.55
N LYS A 47 -10.60 -2.37 24.23
CA LYS A 47 -10.60 -3.60 25.04
C LYS A 47 -9.18 -4.10 25.35
N TYR A 48 -8.27 -4.00 24.38
CA TYR A 48 -6.88 -4.44 24.51
C TYR A 48 -5.87 -3.29 24.69
N GLU A 49 -6.31 -2.09 25.05
CA GLU A 49 -5.42 -0.92 25.16
C GLU A 49 -4.23 -1.19 26.11
N ASN A 50 -4.49 -1.87 27.23
CA ASN A 50 -3.52 -2.21 28.27
C ASN A 50 -2.67 -3.46 27.94
N LYS A 51 -2.98 -4.19 26.87
CA LYS A 51 -2.17 -5.33 26.43
C LYS A 51 -0.94 -4.82 25.66
N PRO A 52 0.28 -5.30 25.93
CA PRO A 52 1.43 -4.92 25.12
C PRO A 52 1.21 -5.33 23.65
N ASN A 53 1.69 -4.51 22.73
CA ASN A 53 1.64 -4.83 21.31
C ASN A 53 2.61 -5.96 21.00
N GLY A 54 2.19 -6.88 20.13
CA GLY A 54 3.06 -7.81 19.44
C GLY A 54 4.04 -7.09 18.51
N LYS A 55 5.05 -7.83 18.06
CA LYS A 55 6.18 -7.34 17.27
C LYS A 55 5.77 -7.08 15.82
N VAL A 56 6.02 -5.87 15.29
CA VAL A 56 5.63 -5.51 13.92
C VAL A 56 6.77 -5.79 12.95
N ILE A 57 6.52 -6.70 12.00
CA ILE A 57 7.42 -7.03 10.90
C ILE A 57 6.91 -6.38 9.62
N LEU A 58 7.71 -5.49 9.04
CA LEU A 58 7.45 -4.88 7.74
C LEU A 58 8.11 -5.70 6.63
N VAL A 59 7.31 -6.22 5.71
CA VAL A 59 7.81 -6.85 4.47
C VAL A 59 7.82 -5.81 3.35
N THR A 60 8.99 -5.65 2.75
CA THR A 60 9.24 -4.80 1.58
C THR A 60 9.96 -5.59 0.51
N SER A 61 10.33 -4.97 -0.61
CA SER A 61 11.10 -5.62 -1.67
C SER A 61 12.13 -4.69 -2.27
N ILE A 62 12.97 -5.25 -3.14
CA ILE A 62 13.66 -4.48 -4.17
C ILE A 62 12.68 -3.75 -5.11
N ASN A 63 13.20 -2.92 -6.02
CA ASN A 63 12.36 -2.27 -7.02
C ASN A 63 11.61 -3.35 -7.84
N PRO A 64 10.29 -3.19 -8.08
CA PRO A 64 9.54 -4.15 -8.86
C PRO A 64 10.07 -4.27 -10.28
N THR A 65 10.07 -5.49 -10.79
CA THR A 65 10.43 -5.85 -12.16
C THR A 65 9.28 -6.62 -12.82
N PRO A 66 9.23 -6.69 -14.15
CA PRO A 66 8.29 -7.58 -14.85
C PRO A 66 8.43 -9.08 -14.53
N ALA A 67 9.50 -9.50 -13.83
CA ALA A 67 9.69 -10.88 -13.38
C ALA A 67 8.84 -11.21 -12.15
N GLY A 68 8.53 -10.21 -11.31
CA GLY A 68 7.83 -10.36 -10.04
C GLY A 68 8.75 -10.79 -8.90
N GLU A 69 8.54 -10.18 -7.74
CA GLU A 69 9.35 -10.42 -6.53
C GLU A 69 8.64 -11.37 -5.56
N GLY A 70 7.30 -11.41 -5.60
CA GLY A 70 6.50 -12.25 -4.70
C GLY A 70 6.41 -11.73 -3.26
N LYS A 71 6.50 -10.40 -3.05
CA LYS A 71 6.44 -9.78 -1.72
C LYS A 71 5.22 -10.21 -0.89
N SER A 72 4.03 -10.19 -1.49
CA SER A 72 2.80 -10.56 -0.77
C SER A 72 2.74 -12.05 -0.47
N THR A 73 3.32 -12.88 -1.36
CA THR A 73 3.49 -14.31 -1.13
C THR A 73 4.41 -14.57 0.07
N VAL A 74 5.53 -13.84 0.17
CA VAL A 74 6.43 -13.91 1.34
C VAL A 74 5.77 -13.39 2.61
N THR A 75 4.97 -12.32 2.53
CA THR A 75 4.22 -11.77 3.68
C THR A 75 3.27 -12.82 4.27
N VAL A 76 2.51 -13.50 3.40
CA VAL A 76 1.59 -14.57 3.82
C VAL A 76 2.37 -15.79 4.33
N GLY A 77 3.38 -16.23 3.59
CA GLY A 77 4.21 -17.38 3.94
C GLY A 77 4.95 -17.21 5.28
N LEU A 78 5.44 -16.01 5.57
CA LEU A 78 6.08 -15.68 6.84
C LEU A 78 5.08 -15.75 8.00
N GLY A 79 3.86 -15.24 7.82
CA GLY A 79 2.80 -15.38 8.82
C GLY A 79 2.46 -16.84 9.11
N GLN A 80 2.37 -17.69 8.08
CA GLN A 80 2.17 -19.14 8.23
C GLN A 80 3.36 -19.80 8.95
N ALA A 81 4.59 -19.46 8.55
CA ALA A 81 5.81 -20.01 9.13
C ALA A 81 5.98 -19.65 10.62
N LEU A 82 5.64 -18.42 11.02
CA LEU A 82 5.63 -17.99 12.43
C LEU A 82 4.74 -18.91 13.29
N ASN A 83 3.54 -19.25 12.80
CA ASN A 83 2.64 -20.16 13.50
C ASN A 83 3.20 -21.59 13.58
N LYS A 84 3.92 -22.06 12.54
CA LYS A 84 4.59 -23.37 12.57
C LYS A 84 5.72 -23.45 13.61
N ILE A 85 6.42 -22.36 13.86
CA ILE A 85 7.47 -22.28 14.90
C ILE A 85 6.91 -21.89 16.29
N GLY A 86 5.58 -21.95 16.47
CA GLY A 86 4.91 -21.71 17.75
C GLY A 86 4.79 -20.25 18.16
N LYS A 87 4.93 -19.29 17.23
CA LYS A 87 4.68 -17.86 17.47
C LYS A 87 3.31 -17.48 16.91
N LYS A 88 2.48 -16.76 17.68
CA LYS A 88 1.16 -16.33 17.20
C LYS A 88 1.28 -15.21 16.17
N GLY A 89 1.44 -15.58 14.90
CA GLY A 89 1.57 -14.66 13.77
C GLY A 89 0.21 -14.23 13.22
N VAL A 90 0.00 -12.92 13.06
CA VAL A 90 -1.19 -12.33 12.42
C VAL A 90 -0.76 -11.49 11.23
N ILE A 91 -1.40 -11.70 10.08
CA ILE A 91 -1.07 -10.98 8.85
C ILE A 91 -1.93 -9.72 8.70
N ALA A 92 -1.38 -8.63 8.17
CA ALA A 92 -2.12 -7.42 7.82
C ALA A 92 -1.83 -7.02 6.37
N LEU A 93 -2.86 -7.05 5.51
CA LEU A 93 -2.75 -6.79 4.07
C LEU A 93 -3.73 -5.73 3.58
N ARG A 94 -3.47 -5.26 2.35
CA ARG A 94 -4.33 -4.32 1.64
C ARG A 94 -5.43 -5.04 0.88
N GLU A 95 -6.58 -4.39 0.80
CA GLU A 95 -7.64 -4.79 -0.13
C GLU A 95 -7.25 -4.36 -1.56
N PRO A 96 -7.33 -5.26 -2.56
CA PRO A 96 -7.11 -4.90 -3.95
C PRO A 96 -8.29 -4.09 -4.51
N SER A 97 -7.99 -3.18 -5.44
CA SER A 97 -9.00 -2.51 -6.27
C SER A 97 -9.63 -3.50 -7.26
N LEU A 98 -10.93 -3.38 -7.48
CA LEU A 98 -11.71 -4.20 -8.42
C LEU A 98 -11.34 -3.90 -9.87
N GLY A 99 -11.11 -2.63 -10.22
CA GLY A 99 -10.84 -2.20 -11.59
C GLY A 99 -9.68 -2.96 -12.28
N PRO A 100 -8.50 -3.08 -11.66
CA PRO A 100 -7.36 -3.85 -12.19
C PRO A 100 -7.63 -5.34 -12.42
N VAL A 101 -8.49 -5.96 -11.62
CA VAL A 101 -8.88 -7.38 -11.73
C VAL A 101 -9.54 -7.64 -13.09
N MET A 102 -10.41 -6.72 -13.51
CA MET A 102 -11.08 -6.77 -14.84
C MET A 102 -10.13 -6.46 -16.01
N GLY A 103 -8.94 -5.93 -15.73
CA GLY A 103 -7.97 -5.43 -16.71
C GLY A 103 -6.84 -6.40 -17.02
N ILE A 104 -5.75 -6.30 -16.25
CA ILE A 104 -4.46 -6.97 -16.50
C ILE A 104 -3.98 -7.74 -15.24
N LYS A 105 -4.41 -7.34 -14.04
CA LYS A 105 -3.70 -7.69 -12.80
C LYS A 105 -4.30 -8.93 -12.14
N GLY A 106 -3.43 -9.90 -11.82
CA GLY A 106 -3.70 -11.03 -10.93
C GLY A 106 -3.70 -10.65 -9.43
N GLY A 107 -4.25 -11.51 -8.58
CA GLY A 107 -4.64 -11.22 -7.19
C GLY A 107 -3.50 -10.71 -6.29
N ALA A 108 -3.84 -9.80 -5.36
CA ALA A 108 -2.88 -9.16 -4.45
C ALA A 108 -2.69 -9.88 -3.10
N ALA A 109 -3.34 -11.03 -2.92
CA ALA A 109 -3.45 -11.74 -1.64
C ALA A 109 -2.48 -12.95 -1.54
N GLY A 110 -1.28 -12.81 -2.10
CA GLY A 110 -0.27 -13.89 -2.14
C GLY A 110 -0.35 -14.74 -3.42
N GLY A 111 0.15 -15.98 -3.35
CA GLY A 111 0.17 -16.93 -4.47
C GLY A 111 0.65 -18.32 -4.04
N GLY A 112 0.36 -19.36 -4.83
CA GLY A 112 0.72 -20.74 -4.53
C GLY A 112 0.10 -21.23 -3.21
N TYR A 113 0.89 -21.85 -2.35
CA TYR A 113 0.46 -22.29 -1.01
C TYR A 113 0.58 -21.20 0.07
N SER A 114 0.81 -19.94 -0.34
CA SER A 114 0.83 -18.77 0.55
C SER A 114 -0.17 -17.74 0.05
N GLN A 115 -1.45 -18.02 0.27
CA GLN A 115 -2.59 -17.17 -0.12
C GLN A 115 -3.47 -16.80 1.07
N VAL A 116 -4.08 -15.60 1.03
CA VAL A 116 -5.22 -15.22 1.89
C VAL A 116 -6.52 -15.47 1.15
N LEU A 117 -7.47 -16.08 1.83
CA LEU A 117 -8.71 -16.61 1.28
C LEU A 117 -9.94 -16.14 2.08
N PRO A 118 -11.13 -16.07 1.47
CA PRO A 118 -11.49 -16.47 0.10
C PRO A 118 -11.06 -15.46 -0.97
N MET A 119 -10.27 -15.92 -1.96
CA MET A 119 -9.65 -15.05 -2.96
C MET A 119 -10.67 -14.36 -3.88
N GLU A 120 -11.78 -15.02 -4.23
CA GLU A 120 -12.83 -14.45 -5.07
C GLU A 120 -13.46 -13.20 -4.43
N ASP A 121 -13.84 -13.29 -3.15
CA ASP A 121 -14.47 -12.19 -2.44
C ASP A 121 -13.50 -11.02 -2.28
N ILE A 122 -12.24 -11.31 -1.90
CA ILE A 122 -11.20 -10.31 -1.68
C ILE A 122 -10.94 -9.48 -2.94
N ASN A 123 -11.04 -10.08 -4.13
CA ASN A 123 -10.77 -9.39 -5.40
C ASN A 123 -12.01 -8.76 -6.05
N LEU A 124 -13.19 -8.94 -5.48
CA LEU A 124 -14.45 -8.38 -5.99
C LEU A 124 -15.00 -7.33 -5.03
N HIS A 125 -16.10 -7.63 -4.34
CA HIS A 125 -16.80 -6.68 -3.49
C HIS A 125 -16.40 -6.78 -2.02
N PHE A 126 -15.71 -7.87 -1.65
CA PHE A 126 -15.30 -8.21 -0.30
C PHE A 126 -16.36 -7.92 0.76
N THR A 127 -16.14 -6.90 1.60
CA THR A 127 -17.08 -6.45 2.65
C THR A 127 -17.70 -5.09 2.34
N GLY A 128 -17.42 -4.52 1.16
CA GLY A 128 -18.01 -3.28 0.67
C GLY A 128 -17.23 -2.00 1.01
N ASP A 129 -16.00 -2.11 1.52
CA ASP A 129 -15.23 -0.95 1.98
C ASP A 129 -14.92 0.04 0.85
N LEU A 130 -14.51 -0.45 -0.32
CA LEU A 130 -14.26 0.42 -1.47
C LEU A 130 -15.55 1.08 -1.98
N HIS A 131 -16.70 0.41 -1.90
CA HIS A 131 -18.00 1.01 -2.26
C HIS A 131 -18.38 2.15 -1.32
N ALA A 132 -18.11 1.99 -0.02
CA ALA A 132 -18.32 3.05 0.97
C ALA A 132 -17.43 4.27 0.68
N ILE A 133 -16.16 4.04 0.33
CA ILE A 133 -15.22 5.10 -0.06
C ILE A 133 -15.69 5.79 -1.35
N THR A 134 -16.10 5.05 -2.38
CA THR A 134 -16.66 5.62 -3.61
C THR A 134 -17.87 6.50 -3.32
N SER A 135 -18.77 6.02 -2.47
CA SER A 135 -19.99 6.73 -2.09
C SER A 135 -19.67 8.01 -1.32
N ALA A 136 -18.77 7.97 -0.33
CA ALA A 136 -18.34 9.15 0.42
C ALA A 136 -17.65 10.18 -0.47
N ASN A 137 -16.72 9.75 -1.33
CA ASN A 137 -16.03 10.64 -2.27
C ASN A 137 -16.99 11.36 -3.20
N ASN A 138 -17.94 10.62 -3.78
CA ASN A 138 -18.88 11.17 -4.75
C ASN A 138 -20.00 11.98 -4.08
N LEU A 139 -20.37 11.69 -2.82
CA LEU A 139 -21.21 12.58 -2.02
C LEU A 139 -20.51 13.94 -1.82
N LEU A 140 -19.22 13.95 -1.48
CA LEU A 140 -18.48 15.20 -1.36
C LEU A 140 -18.46 15.97 -2.68
N SER A 141 -18.19 15.32 -3.82
CA SER A 141 -18.30 15.96 -5.14
C SER A 141 -19.68 16.55 -5.40
N ALA A 142 -20.76 15.85 -5.04
CA ALA A 142 -22.12 16.34 -5.18
C ALA A 142 -22.40 17.55 -4.28
N MET A 143 -21.90 17.56 -3.04
CA MET A 143 -22.08 18.67 -2.11
C MET A 143 -21.33 19.93 -2.56
N ILE A 144 -20.13 19.79 -3.13
CA ILE A 144 -19.37 20.90 -3.72
C ILE A 144 -20.19 21.56 -4.84
N ASP A 145 -20.63 20.76 -5.82
CA ASP A 145 -21.38 21.29 -6.97
C ASP A 145 -22.74 21.86 -6.55
N ASN A 146 -23.41 21.24 -5.57
CA ASN A 146 -24.65 21.77 -4.99
C ASN A 146 -24.41 23.11 -4.28
N HIS A 147 -23.34 23.26 -3.49
CA HIS A 147 -23.03 24.52 -2.82
C HIS A 147 -22.81 25.66 -3.83
N ILE A 148 -22.08 25.38 -4.91
CA ILE A 148 -21.88 26.34 -6.01
C ILE A 148 -23.23 26.69 -6.65
N HIS A 149 -24.07 25.69 -6.92
CA HIS A 149 -25.38 25.88 -7.54
C HIS A 149 -26.36 26.70 -6.68
N GLN A 150 -26.36 26.51 -5.36
CA GLN A 150 -27.29 27.16 -4.42
C GLN A 150 -26.85 28.57 -3.97
N GLY A 151 -25.91 29.19 -4.68
CA GLY A 151 -25.50 30.58 -4.45
C GLY A 151 -24.03 30.74 -4.02
N ASN A 152 -23.25 29.66 -3.94
CA ASN A 152 -21.80 29.69 -3.76
C ASN A 152 -21.32 30.62 -2.62
N GLN A 153 -21.91 30.51 -1.43
CA GLN A 153 -21.62 31.43 -0.31
C GLN A 153 -20.16 31.39 0.16
N LEU A 154 -19.41 30.32 -0.18
CA LEU A 154 -17.98 30.18 0.12
C LEU A 154 -17.10 30.78 -0.97
N ASN A 155 -17.69 31.36 -2.02
CA ASN A 155 -17.01 31.99 -3.14
C ASN A 155 -15.99 31.05 -3.83
N ILE A 156 -16.35 29.77 -3.98
CA ILE A 156 -15.50 28.74 -4.60
C ILE A 156 -15.31 29.09 -6.08
N ASP A 157 -14.07 29.15 -6.55
CA ASP A 157 -13.78 29.24 -7.98
C ASP A 157 -13.92 27.85 -8.59
N SER A 158 -14.94 27.65 -9.45
CA SER A 158 -15.23 26.34 -10.06
C SER A 158 -14.08 25.79 -10.92
N ARG A 159 -13.15 26.66 -11.36
CA ARG A 159 -11.94 26.30 -12.12
C ARG A 159 -10.81 25.80 -11.23
N ARG A 160 -10.89 26.07 -9.92
CA ARG A 160 -9.90 25.71 -8.90
C ARG A 160 -10.43 24.64 -7.94
N VAL A 161 -11.45 23.89 -8.35
CA VAL A 161 -11.87 22.67 -7.65
C VAL A 161 -10.86 21.57 -7.96
N GLU A 162 -10.08 21.19 -6.96
CA GLU A 162 -9.07 20.13 -7.08
C GLU A 162 -9.67 18.74 -6.81
N TRP A 163 -10.75 18.69 -6.01
CA TRP A 163 -11.44 17.44 -5.70
C TRP A 163 -12.05 16.80 -6.94
N LYS A 164 -11.75 15.51 -7.16
CA LYS A 164 -12.23 14.71 -8.29
C LYS A 164 -13.21 13.64 -7.85
N ARG A 165 -14.09 13.24 -8.77
CA ARG A 165 -14.97 12.08 -8.58
C ARG A 165 -14.16 10.78 -8.64
N VAL A 166 -14.76 9.67 -8.20
CA VAL A 166 -14.10 8.36 -8.29
C VAL A 166 -15.03 7.24 -8.72
N MET A 167 -14.42 6.20 -9.30
CA MET A 167 -15.07 4.92 -9.61
C MET A 167 -14.04 3.81 -9.61
N ASP A 168 -14.36 2.65 -9.05
CA ASP A 168 -13.40 1.53 -8.94
C ASP A 168 -13.36 0.65 -10.20
N ILE A 169 -13.26 1.30 -11.37
CA ILE A 169 -13.20 0.66 -12.68
C ILE A 169 -12.11 1.35 -13.49
N ASN A 170 -11.37 0.58 -14.31
CA ASN A 170 -10.35 1.12 -15.21
C ASN A 170 -10.98 1.82 -16.43
N ASP A 171 -11.48 3.04 -16.26
CA ASP A 171 -12.16 3.80 -17.31
C ASP A 171 -11.39 5.06 -17.73
N ARG A 172 -10.64 4.95 -18.83
CA ARG A 172 -9.85 6.07 -19.37
C ARG A 172 -10.70 7.22 -19.90
N ALA A 173 -11.97 7.00 -20.26
CA ALA A 173 -12.81 8.03 -20.87
C ALA A 173 -13.21 9.11 -19.86
N LEU A 174 -13.14 8.81 -18.56
CA LEU A 174 -13.53 9.71 -17.49
C LEU A 174 -12.37 10.53 -16.90
N ARG A 175 -11.16 10.41 -17.44
CA ARG A 175 -9.99 11.17 -16.98
C ARG A 175 -10.21 12.69 -17.03
N GLN A 176 -10.90 13.16 -18.06
CA GLN A 176 -11.22 14.57 -18.28
C GLN A 176 -12.64 14.66 -18.82
N VAL A 177 -13.50 15.36 -18.10
CA VAL A 177 -14.91 15.55 -18.45
C VAL A 177 -15.33 16.99 -18.19
N VAL A 178 -16.48 17.38 -18.75
CA VAL A 178 -17.18 18.62 -18.36
C VAL A 178 -18.49 18.23 -17.70
N VAL A 179 -18.72 18.70 -16.47
CA VAL A 179 -19.94 18.43 -15.70
C VAL A 179 -20.84 19.68 -15.64
N GLY A 180 -22.08 19.54 -15.14
CA GLY A 180 -22.99 20.67 -14.94
C GLY A 180 -23.59 21.26 -16.22
N LEU A 181 -23.67 20.47 -17.29
CA LEU A 181 -24.24 20.89 -18.58
C LEU A 181 -25.77 20.78 -18.62
N GLY A 182 -26.39 21.42 -19.61
CA GLY A 182 -27.82 21.29 -19.92
C GLY A 182 -28.73 22.34 -19.28
N GLY A 183 -28.16 23.49 -18.90
CA GLY A 183 -28.90 24.71 -18.55
C GLY A 183 -29.00 24.98 -17.04
N PRO A 184 -29.62 26.11 -16.64
CA PRO A 184 -29.51 26.66 -15.27
C PRO A 184 -30.00 25.74 -14.15
N LYS A 185 -30.92 24.79 -14.43
CA LYS A 185 -31.44 23.84 -13.44
C LYS A 185 -30.59 22.57 -13.28
N ARG A 186 -29.48 22.44 -14.02
CA ARG A 186 -28.67 21.21 -14.09
C ARG A 186 -27.24 21.36 -13.56
N GLY A 187 -26.93 22.51 -12.96
CA GLY A 187 -25.63 22.80 -12.34
C GLY A 187 -24.87 23.93 -13.02
N VAL A 188 -23.60 24.10 -12.62
CA VAL A 188 -22.67 25.09 -13.16
C VAL A 188 -21.59 24.37 -13.96
N PRO A 189 -21.40 24.69 -15.26
CA PRO A 189 -20.38 24.05 -16.07
C PRO A 189 -18.96 24.23 -15.50
N ARG A 190 -18.21 23.12 -15.37
CA ARG A 190 -16.78 23.14 -15.03
C ARG A 190 -16.06 21.90 -15.55
N GLU A 191 -14.75 22.02 -15.71
CA GLU A 191 -13.88 20.88 -15.97
C GLU A 191 -13.77 19.99 -14.72
N ASP A 192 -13.83 18.68 -14.93
CA ASP A 192 -13.70 17.67 -13.88
C ASP A 192 -13.01 16.41 -14.41
N GLY A 193 -12.90 15.40 -13.56
CA GLY A 193 -12.37 14.09 -13.92
C GLY A 193 -12.67 13.05 -12.85
N PHE A 194 -12.36 11.81 -13.16
CA PHE A 194 -12.46 10.68 -12.26
C PHE A 194 -11.08 10.08 -11.99
N ASN A 195 -10.85 9.72 -10.73
CA ASN A 195 -9.77 8.82 -10.33
C ASN A 195 -10.33 7.44 -10.01
N ILE A 196 -9.48 6.41 -10.01
CA ILE A 196 -9.87 5.12 -9.45
C ILE A 196 -10.07 5.26 -7.94
N THR A 197 -11.02 4.56 -7.33
CA THR A 197 -11.41 4.75 -5.91
C THR A 197 -10.24 4.70 -4.95
N VAL A 198 -9.31 3.77 -5.13
CA VAL A 198 -8.12 3.62 -4.29
C VAL A 198 -7.10 4.77 -4.38
N ALA A 199 -7.28 5.69 -5.34
CA ALA A 199 -6.53 6.95 -5.46
C ALA A 199 -7.22 8.14 -4.76
N SER A 200 -8.40 7.94 -4.16
CA SER A 200 -9.07 8.96 -3.37
C SER A 200 -8.29 9.29 -2.09
N GLU A 201 -8.32 10.55 -1.66
CA GLU A 201 -7.83 10.93 -0.34
C GLU A 201 -8.61 10.25 0.79
N PHE A 202 -9.90 9.92 0.59
CA PHE A 202 -10.67 9.14 1.56
C PHE A 202 -10.04 7.77 1.83
N MET A 203 -9.44 7.12 0.82
CA MET A 203 -8.74 5.86 1.02
C MET A 203 -7.48 6.06 1.89
N ALA A 204 -6.72 7.13 1.65
CA ALA A 204 -5.55 7.47 2.47
C ALA A 204 -5.96 7.82 3.91
N ILE A 205 -7.03 8.59 4.08
CA ILE A 205 -7.60 8.97 5.38
C ILE A 205 -8.06 7.74 6.15
N LEU A 206 -8.85 6.84 5.55
CA LEU A 206 -9.28 5.59 6.19
C LEU A 206 -8.07 4.76 6.64
N CYS A 207 -7.03 4.70 5.82
CA CYS A 207 -5.82 3.94 6.15
C CYS A 207 -4.97 4.60 7.25
N LEU A 208 -5.06 5.91 7.43
CA LEU A 208 -4.29 6.66 8.43
C LEU A 208 -5.11 7.03 9.68
N SER A 209 -6.39 6.67 9.73
CA SER A 209 -7.24 6.95 10.88
C SER A 209 -7.02 5.94 12.01
N ILE A 210 -7.07 6.42 13.25
CA ILE A 210 -6.94 5.58 14.47
C ILE A 210 -8.25 5.39 15.23
N SER A 211 -9.31 6.09 14.84
CA SER A 211 -10.66 5.99 15.40
C SER A 211 -11.67 6.64 14.45
N LEU A 212 -12.97 6.48 14.72
CA LEU A 212 -14.02 7.23 14.00
C LEU A 212 -13.94 8.75 14.23
N GLU A 213 -13.47 9.17 15.39
CA GLU A 213 -13.30 10.59 15.70
C GLU A 213 -12.16 11.21 14.89
N ASP A 214 -11.00 10.54 14.85
CA ASP A 214 -9.85 10.94 14.02
C ASP A 214 -10.21 10.88 12.53
N LEU A 215 -10.96 9.87 12.09
CA LEU A 215 -11.50 9.80 10.72
C LEU A 215 -12.30 11.07 10.37
N LYS A 216 -13.25 11.46 11.24
CA LYS A 216 -14.09 12.64 11.03
C LYS A 216 -13.26 13.93 11.02
N GLU A 217 -12.31 14.07 11.92
CA GLU A 217 -11.40 15.23 11.98
C GLU A 217 -10.59 15.35 10.68
N ARG A 218 -9.97 14.26 10.24
CA ARG A 218 -9.23 14.18 8.98
C ARG A 218 -10.10 14.54 7.78
N ILE A 219 -11.31 14.01 7.72
CA ILE A 219 -12.28 14.34 6.67
C ILE A 219 -12.58 15.84 6.67
N SER A 220 -12.78 16.44 7.85
CA SER A 220 -13.08 17.88 7.97
C SER A 220 -11.95 18.77 7.42
N ASN A 221 -10.72 18.30 7.47
CA ASN A 221 -9.51 19.00 7.03
C ASN A 221 -9.20 18.85 5.53
N ILE A 222 -9.93 18.01 4.80
CA ILE A 222 -9.75 17.88 3.33
C ILE A 222 -9.93 19.25 2.68
N VAL A 223 -8.96 19.65 1.86
CA VAL A 223 -9.05 20.83 0.99
C VAL A 223 -9.65 20.41 -0.35
N ILE A 224 -10.78 21.00 -0.72
CA ILE A 224 -11.52 20.63 -1.94
C ILE A 224 -11.17 21.49 -3.16
N GLY A 225 -10.58 22.66 -2.92
CA GLY A 225 -10.28 23.67 -3.92
C GLY A 225 -10.05 25.04 -3.28
N TYR A 226 -10.14 26.09 -4.08
CA TYR A 226 -9.83 27.45 -3.65
C TYR A 226 -10.93 28.45 -4.04
N THR A 227 -11.00 29.54 -3.29
CA THR A 227 -11.84 30.70 -3.63
C THR A 227 -11.23 31.51 -4.79
N TYR A 228 -11.96 32.51 -5.28
CA TYR A 228 -11.42 33.47 -6.26
C TYR A 228 -10.22 34.27 -5.72
N ASP A 229 -10.13 34.45 -4.40
CA ASP A 229 -9.02 35.13 -3.70
C ASP A 229 -7.91 34.14 -3.25
N GLU A 230 -7.89 32.94 -3.85
CA GLU A 230 -6.90 31.89 -3.63
C GLU A 230 -6.82 31.35 -2.20
N GLN A 231 -7.91 31.48 -1.43
CA GLN A 231 -7.99 30.89 -0.08
C GLN A 231 -8.46 29.44 -0.16
N PRO A 232 -7.86 28.50 0.59
CA PRO A 232 -8.28 27.10 0.58
C PRO A 232 -9.68 26.95 1.16
N VAL A 233 -10.48 26.08 0.55
CA VAL A 233 -11.82 25.71 1.02
C VAL A 233 -11.80 24.26 1.49
N THR A 234 -12.32 24.01 2.68
CA THR A 234 -12.30 22.72 3.36
C THR A 234 -13.67 22.06 3.44
N VAL A 235 -13.70 20.75 3.70
CA VAL A 235 -14.94 20.00 3.98
C VAL A 235 -15.66 20.54 5.21
N LYS A 236 -14.94 20.99 6.24
CA LYS A 236 -15.52 21.63 7.43
C LYS A 236 -16.35 22.86 7.09
N GLN A 237 -15.89 23.67 6.13
CA GLN A 237 -16.64 24.86 5.68
C GLN A 237 -17.93 24.49 4.93
N LEU A 238 -17.98 23.30 4.31
CA LEU A 238 -19.20 22.72 3.74
C LEU A 238 -20.09 22.00 4.77
N GLN A 239 -19.63 21.84 6.02
CA GLN A 239 -20.34 21.13 7.09
C GLN A 239 -20.74 19.69 6.69
N ALA A 240 -19.88 19.03 5.92
CA ALA A 240 -20.15 17.73 5.32
C ALA A 240 -19.53 16.54 6.08
N GLU A 241 -18.61 16.80 7.01
CA GLU A 241 -17.79 15.77 7.67
C GLU A 241 -18.62 14.70 8.39
N GLY A 242 -19.75 15.07 8.99
CA GLY A 242 -20.63 14.13 9.68
C GLY A 242 -21.27 13.11 8.74
N ALA A 243 -21.84 13.58 7.63
CA ALA A 243 -22.48 12.70 6.64
C ALA A 243 -21.47 11.79 5.93
N LEU A 244 -20.27 12.32 5.66
CA LEU A 244 -19.18 11.57 5.05
C LEU A 244 -18.63 10.48 6.00
N THR A 245 -18.48 10.80 7.29
CA THR A 245 -18.09 9.84 8.32
C THR A 245 -19.14 8.74 8.48
N LEU A 246 -20.44 9.10 8.44
CA LEU A 246 -21.54 8.15 8.54
C LEU A 246 -21.45 7.05 7.46
N LEU A 247 -21.13 7.42 6.22
CA LEU A 247 -20.96 6.46 5.12
C LEU A 247 -19.77 5.50 5.32
N LEU A 248 -18.76 5.92 6.10
CA LEU A 248 -17.54 5.15 6.36
C LEU A 248 -17.57 4.39 7.69
N LYS A 249 -18.66 4.49 8.46
CA LYS A 249 -18.78 3.90 9.80
C LYS A 249 -18.52 2.39 9.83
N GLU A 250 -18.99 1.66 8.83
CA GLU A 250 -18.75 0.22 8.72
C GLU A 250 -17.42 -0.08 8.02
N ALA A 251 -16.99 0.80 7.11
CA ALA A 251 -15.77 0.65 6.34
C ALA A 251 -14.49 0.89 7.15
N ILE A 252 -14.53 1.56 8.31
CA ILE A 252 -13.35 1.71 9.18
C ILE A 252 -13.00 0.43 9.96
N LYS A 253 -13.94 -0.53 10.04
CA LYS A 253 -13.78 -1.77 10.78
C LYS A 253 -12.92 -2.77 9.99
N PRO A 254 -11.77 -3.23 10.52
CA PRO A 254 -10.90 -4.17 9.82
C PRO A 254 -11.59 -5.50 9.49
N ASN A 255 -11.24 -6.13 8.37
CA ASN A 255 -11.86 -7.39 7.95
C ASN A 255 -10.97 -8.59 8.30
N LEU A 256 -11.46 -9.49 9.17
CA LEU A 256 -10.82 -10.75 9.50
C LEU A 256 -11.13 -11.82 8.45
N VAL A 257 -10.07 -12.47 7.98
CA VAL A 257 -10.04 -13.60 7.06
C VAL A 257 -8.92 -14.55 7.48
N GLN A 258 -8.51 -15.48 6.62
CA GLN A 258 -7.49 -16.47 6.95
C GLN A 258 -6.63 -16.86 5.74
N THR A 259 -5.46 -17.41 5.99
CA THR A 259 -4.64 -18.02 4.94
C THR A 259 -5.14 -19.40 4.56
N ILE A 260 -4.56 -20.00 3.52
CA ILE A 260 -4.76 -21.41 3.17
C ILE A 260 -4.38 -22.39 4.29
N GLU A 261 -3.48 -22.00 5.21
CA GLU A 261 -3.14 -22.76 6.43
C GLU A 261 -3.91 -22.25 7.65
N ASN A 262 -5.03 -21.55 7.43
CA ASN A 262 -5.91 -21.01 8.46
C ASN A 262 -5.20 -20.06 9.45
N THR A 263 -4.08 -19.44 9.04
CA THR A 263 -3.44 -18.36 9.83
C THR A 263 -4.34 -17.12 9.79
N PRO A 264 -4.60 -16.45 10.92
CA PRO A 264 -5.42 -15.24 10.92
C PRO A 264 -4.80 -14.12 10.07
N ALA A 265 -5.62 -13.49 9.23
CA ALA A 265 -5.22 -12.38 8.39
C ALA A 265 -6.27 -11.26 8.42
N ILE A 266 -5.81 -10.02 8.45
CA ILE A 266 -6.66 -8.82 8.42
C ILE A 266 -6.42 -8.08 7.11
N ILE A 267 -7.46 -7.94 6.29
CA ILE A 267 -7.43 -7.15 5.05
C ILE A 267 -8.20 -5.87 5.28
N HIS A 268 -7.55 -4.71 5.13
CA HIS A 268 -8.24 -3.44 5.34
C HIS A 268 -7.53 -2.25 4.70
N GLY A 269 -8.27 -1.53 3.86
CA GLY A 269 -7.77 -0.38 3.11
C GLY A 269 -6.74 -0.76 2.04
N GLY A 270 -6.49 0.13 1.10
CA GLY A 270 -5.61 -0.16 -0.04
C GLY A 270 -5.29 1.07 -0.87
N PRO A 271 -4.58 2.07 -0.31
CA PRO A 271 -4.23 3.27 -1.04
C PRO A 271 -3.13 2.97 -2.07
N PHE A 272 -3.05 3.83 -3.08
CA PHE A 272 -1.92 3.85 -3.98
C PHE A 272 -0.59 4.05 -3.22
N ALA A 273 0.48 3.48 -3.76
CA ALA A 273 1.84 3.59 -3.19
C ALA A 273 2.69 4.68 -3.86
N ASN A 274 2.12 5.43 -4.81
CA ASN A 274 2.75 6.62 -5.42
C ASN A 274 2.20 7.91 -4.79
N ILE A 275 0.95 8.27 -5.04
CA ILE A 275 0.28 9.48 -4.53
C ILE A 275 -0.25 9.33 -3.10
N ALA A 276 -0.03 8.17 -2.49
CA ALA A 276 -0.29 7.93 -1.08
C ALA A 276 0.76 6.94 -0.54
N HIS A 277 0.60 6.54 0.72
CA HIS A 277 1.59 5.78 1.49
C HIS A 277 1.60 4.26 1.21
N GLY A 278 0.65 3.73 0.43
CA GLY A 278 0.72 2.36 -0.06
C GLY A 278 0.63 1.24 0.97
N CYS A 279 0.06 1.48 2.15
CA CYS A 279 -0.04 0.50 3.24
C CYS A 279 -1.50 0.15 3.54
N ASN A 280 -1.74 -1.00 4.18
CA ASN A 280 -3.04 -1.26 4.81
C ASN A 280 -3.29 -0.27 5.96
N SER A 281 -4.51 -0.23 6.48
CA SER A 281 -4.85 0.70 7.56
C SER A 281 -4.02 0.54 8.85
N ILE A 282 -3.88 1.64 9.60
CA ILE A 282 -3.36 1.63 10.97
C ILE A 282 -4.24 0.77 11.87
N MET A 283 -5.56 0.90 11.77
CA MET A 283 -6.52 0.10 12.54
C MET A 283 -6.24 -1.41 12.42
N ALA A 284 -6.01 -1.91 11.21
CA ALA A 284 -5.69 -3.33 11.01
C ALA A 284 -4.35 -3.73 11.62
N THR A 285 -3.29 -2.93 11.43
CA THR A 285 -1.97 -3.24 11.98
C THR A 285 -1.98 -3.19 13.52
N LYS A 286 -2.63 -2.19 14.13
CA LYS A 286 -2.75 -2.10 15.60
C LYS A 286 -3.63 -3.23 16.16
N THR A 287 -4.73 -3.55 15.50
CA THR A 287 -5.59 -4.68 15.91
C THR A 287 -4.82 -5.99 15.82
N ALA A 288 -4.10 -6.25 14.72
CA ALA A 288 -3.24 -7.43 14.60
C ALA A 288 -2.19 -7.49 15.74
N ALA A 289 -1.58 -6.35 16.08
CA ALA A 289 -0.57 -6.28 17.15
C ALA A 289 -1.17 -6.54 18.53
N LYS A 290 -2.42 -6.19 18.78
CA LYS A 290 -3.12 -6.57 20.01
C LYS A 290 -3.49 -8.06 20.06
N LEU A 291 -3.68 -8.70 18.92
CA LEU A 291 -4.19 -10.07 18.84
C LEU A 291 -3.10 -11.15 18.69
N GLY A 292 -1.95 -10.81 18.10
CA GLY A 292 -0.81 -11.71 17.88
C GLY A 292 0.45 -11.33 18.67
N ASP A 293 1.39 -12.27 18.74
CA ASP A 293 2.75 -12.01 19.24
C ASP A 293 3.61 -11.32 18.18
N TYR A 294 3.31 -11.59 16.90
CA TYR A 294 3.96 -11.01 15.74
C TYR A 294 2.91 -10.59 14.71
N VAL A 295 3.12 -9.43 14.11
CA VAL A 295 2.33 -8.93 12.98
C VAL A 295 3.21 -8.90 11.75
N VAL A 296 2.77 -9.53 10.67
CA VAL A 296 3.43 -9.42 9.37
C VAL A 296 2.59 -8.53 8.47
N THR A 297 3.14 -7.37 8.10
CA THR A 297 2.48 -6.38 7.24
C THR A 297 3.38 -6.03 6.08
N GLU A 298 2.84 -5.42 5.03
CA GLU A 298 3.64 -4.95 3.89
C GLU A 298 3.30 -3.53 3.46
N ALA A 299 4.17 -2.96 2.62
CA ALA A 299 3.93 -1.72 1.90
C ALA A 299 4.11 -1.91 0.38
N GLY A 300 3.34 -1.19 -0.44
CA GLY A 300 3.38 -1.30 -1.90
C GLY A 300 4.72 -0.84 -2.51
N PHE A 301 5.06 -1.37 -3.70
CA PHE A 301 6.36 -1.14 -4.37
C PHE A 301 7.59 -1.61 -3.55
N GLY A 302 8.80 -1.11 -3.88
CA GLY A 302 10.03 -1.46 -3.17
C GLY A 302 10.23 -0.63 -1.90
N ALA A 303 11.34 -0.85 -1.20
CA ALA A 303 11.66 -0.14 0.05
C ALA A 303 11.84 1.37 -0.16
N ASP A 304 12.22 1.78 -1.38
CA ASP A 304 12.36 3.16 -1.80
C ASP A 304 11.05 3.96 -1.77
N LEU A 305 9.90 3.30 -1.91
CA LEU A 305 8.59 3.96 -1.85
C LEU A 305 7.74 3.43 -0.70
N GLY A 306 7.53 2.11 -0.66
CA GLY A 306 6.65 1.48 0.31
C GLY A 306 7.18 1.60 1.73
N ALA A 307 8.40 1.09 1.97
CA ALA A 307 8.97 1.09 3.31
C ALA A 307 9.25 2.52 3.80
N GLU A 308 9.82 3.38 2.94
CA GLU A 308 10.02 4.81 3.26
C GLU A 308 8.73 5.46 3.78
N LYS A 309 7.60 5.29 3.08
CA LYS A 309 6.32 5.86 3.47
C LYS A 309 5.68 5.15 4.65
N PHE A 310 5.86 3.84 4.79
CA PHE A 310 5.41 3.13 5.98
C PHE A 310 6.09 3.72 7.23
N LEU A 311 7.39 3.95 7.16
CA LEU A 311 8.21 4.41 8.28
C LEU A 311 8.02 5.90 8.56
N ASN A 312 8.05 6.76 7.54
CA ASN A 312 7.91 8.21 7.74
C ASN A 312 6.46 8.72 7.84
N ILE A 313 5.46 7.99 7.32
CA ILE A 313 4.05 8.45 7.33
C ILE A 313 3.21 7.58 8.26
N LYS A 314 3.05 6.28 7.95
CA LYS A 314 2.16 5.39 8.70
C LYS A 314 2.61 5.20 10.15
N SER A 315 3.91 5.02 10.37
CA SER A 315 4.46 4.79 11.71
C SER A 315 4.34 6.03 12.60
N ARG A 316 4.50 7.23 12.03
CA ARG A 316 4.22 8.50 12.73
C ARG A 316 2.75 8.66 13.07
N ALA A 317 1.87 8.50 12.07
CA ALA A 317 0.44 8.70 12.26
C ALA A 317 -0.19 7.70 13.23
N GLY A 318 0.34 6.47 13.30
CA GLY A 318 -0.22 5.39 14.10
C GLY A 318 0.48 5.10 15.41
N ASP A 319 1.60 5.79 15.69
CA ASP A 319 2.56 5.44 16.74
C ASP A 319 2.92 3.94 16.68
N ILE A 320 3.37 3.50 15.49
CA ILE A 320 3.73 2.10 15.24
C ILE A 320 5.24 1.97 15.37
N LYS A 321 5.68 1.20 16.37
CA LYS A 321 7.06 0.74 16.47
C LYS A 321 7.26 -0.44 15.53
N THR A 322 8.09 -0.26 14.50
CA THR A 322 8.51 -1.38 13.63
C THR A 322 9.63 -2.13 14.34
N ASP A 323 9.47 -3.44 14.53
CA ASP A 323 10.44 -4.26 15.24
C ASP A 323 11.46 -4.92 14.32
N GLY A 324 11.10 -5.21 13.07
CA GLY A 324 12.02 -5.74 12.06
C GLY A 324 11.50 -5.63 10.63
N VAL A 325 12.41 -5.76 9.66
CA VAL A 325 12.11 -5.63 8.24
C VAL A 325 12.54 -6.87 7.46
N VAL A 326 11.71 -7.31 6.52
CA VAL A 326 12.08 -8.33 5.54
C VAL A 326 12.18 -7.69 4.16
N ILE A 327 13.35 -7.79 3.52
CA ILE A 327 13.59 -7.26 2.16
C ILE A 327 13.52 -8.43 1.18
N VAL A 328 12.46 -8.49 0.39
CA VAL A 328 12.22 -9.56 -0.59
C VAL A 328 12.96 -9.27 -1.90
N ALA A 329 13.67 -10.27 -2.42
CA ALA A 329 14.27 -10.26 -3.76
C ALA A 329 14.12 -11.63 -4.43
N THR A 330 14.33 -11.67 -5.75
CA THR A 330 14.41 -12.92 -6.52
C THR A 330 15.63 -12.89 -7.43
N VAL A 331 16.21 -14.05 -7.72
CA VAL A 331 17.35 -14.18 -8.65
C VAL A 331 17.01 -13.54 -10.00
N ARG A 332 15.79 -13.78 -10.49
CA ARG A 332 15.31 -13.24 -11.78
C ARG A 332 15.19 -11.73 -11.79
N ALA A 333 14.62 -11.12 -10.75
CA ALA A 333 14.51 -9.66 -10.66
C ALA A 333 15.89 -8.99 -10.55
N LEU A 334 16.80 -9.59 -9.78
CA LEU A 334 18.18 -9.10 -9.69
C LEU A 334 18.91 -9.23 -11.05
N LYS A 335 18.76 -10.33 -11.78
CA LYS A 335 19.27 -10.43 -13.17
C LYS A 335 18.73 -9.34 -14.09
N MET A 336 17.45 -8.96 -13.95
CA MET A 336 16.89 -7.83 -14.71
C MET A 336 17.57 -6.51 -14.35
N HIS A 337 17.79 -6.26 -13.06
CA HIS A 337 18.56 -5.09 -12.62
C HIS A 337 20.02 -5.13 -13.09
N GLY A 338 20.57 -6.30 -13.35
CA GLY A 338 21.86 -6.51 -14.03
C GLY A 338 21.86 -6.37 -15.55
N GLY A 339 20.71 -6.07 -16.16
CA GLY A 339 20.56 -5.82 -17.60
C GLY A 339 19.99 -6.97 -18.43
N VAL A 340 19.52 -8.06 -17.80
CA VAL A 340 18.90 -9.18 -18.53
C VAL A 340 17.45 -8.86 -18.89
N SER A 341 17.06 -9.08 -20.15
CA SER A 341 15.66 -8.89 -20.58
C SER A 341 14.73 -9.96 -19.97
N LYS A 342 13.45 -9.63 -19.85
CA LYS A 342 12.42 -10.51 -19.27
C LYS A 342 12.40 -11.91 -19.92
N ASP A 343 12.64 -11.98 -21.23
CA ASP A 343 12.53 -13.21 -22.02
C ASP A 343 13.71 -14.18 -21.80
N ASN A 344 14.82 -13.70 -21.21
CA ASN A 344 16.06 -14.46 -21.04
C ASN A 344 16.37 -14.84 -19.58
N LEU A 345 15.38 -14.75 -18.69
CA LEU A 345 15.59 -14.93 -17.24
C LEU A 345 15.73 -16.39 -16.78
N GLN A 346 15.39 -17.36 -17.62
CA GLN A 346 15.48 -18.78 -17.28
C GLN A 346 16.91 -19.32 -17.33
N THR A 347 17.79 -18.65 -18.07
CA THR A 347 19.20 -19.06 -18.20
C THR A 347 20.01 -18.56 -17.01
N GLU A 348 20.89 -19.41 -16.48
CA GLU A 348 21.87 -19.06 -15.44
C GLU A 348 22.70 -17.85 -15.89
N ASN A 349 22.79 -16.81 -15.06
CA ASN A 349 23.67 -15.66 -15.33
C ASN A 349 24.13 -14.99 -14.03
N VAL A 350 25.16 -15.57 -13.42
CA VAL A 350 25.74 -15.05 -12.18
C VAL A 350 26.33 -13.66 -12.37
N ASP A 351 26.93 -13.33 -13.52
CA ASP A 351 27.53 -12.01 -13.75
C ASP A 351 26.51 -10.88 -13.81
N ALA A 352 25.35 -11.11 -14.44
CA ALA A 352 24.23 -10.18 -14.38
C ALA A 352 23.68 -10.08 -12.95
N LEU A 353 23.56 -11.21 -12.26
CA LEU A 353 23.14 -11.22 -10.86
C LEU A 353 24.05 -10.34 -9.99
N LYS A 354 25.39 -10.44 -10.14
CA LYS A 354 26.35 -9.58 -9.41
C LYS A 354 26.06 -8.10 -9.59
N LYS A 355 25.83 -7.65 -10.84
CA LYS A 355 25.49 -6.26 -11.15
C LYS A 355 24.13 -5.87 -10.55
N GLY A 356 23.16 -6.78 -10.58
CA GLY A 356 21.84 -6.59 -10.02
C GLY A 356 21.81 -6.44 -8.50
N MET A 357 22.76 -7.05 -7.79
CA MET A 357 22.87 -6.95 -6.33
C MET A 357 23.02 -5.52 -5.84
N GLU A 358 23.55 -4.60 -6.65
CA GLU A 358 23.66 -3.19 -6.29
C GLU A 358 22.28 -2.54 -6.00
N ASN A 359 21.21 -3.03 -6.65
CA ASN A 359 19.85 -2.58 -6.32
C ASN A 359 19.46 -3.02 -4.90
N LEU A 360 19.66 -4.30 -4.57
CA LEU A 360 19.39 -4.84 -3.23
C LEU A 360 20.22 -4.13 -2.17
N GLU A 361 21.51 -3.88 -2.45
CA GLU A 361 22.39 -3.13 -1.57
C GLU A 361 21.83 -1.76 -1.23
N LYS A 362 21.28 -1.03 -2.21
CA LYS A 362 20.69 0.28 -1.94
C LYS A 362 19.42 0.21 -1.07
N HIS A 363 18.62 -0.84 -1.22
CA HIS A 363 17.46 -1.07 -0.34
C HIS A 363 17.89 -1.48 1.08
N ILE A 364 18.99 -2.21 1.23
CA ILE A 364 19.61 -2.48 2.53
C ILE A 364 20.05 -1.17 3.19
N GLU A 365 20.83 -0.34 2.50
CA GLU A 365 21.26 0.98 2.99
C GLU A 365 20.06 1.87 3.40
N THR A 366 18.96 1.77 2.63
CA THR A 366 17.72 2.49 2.96
C THR A 366 17.19 2.06 4.32
N ILE A 367 17.05 0.76 4.58
CA ILE A 367 16.56 0.27 5.88
C ILE A 367 17.55 0.55 7.01
N GLU A 368 18.85 0.45 6.76
CA GLU A 368 19.89 0.84 7.70
C GLU A 368 19.81 2.32 8.08
N SER A 369 19.46 3.21 7.14
CA SER A 369 19.28 4.64 7.42
C SER A 369 18.12 4.96 8.37
N PHE A 370 17.20 4.00 8.58
CA PHE A 370 16.17 4.08 9.61
C PHE A 370 16.59 3.41 10.93
N GLY A 371 17.76 2.78 11.03
CA GLY A 371 18.22 2.10 12.24
C GLY A 371 17.44 0.83 12.61
N LEU A 372 16.82 0.17 11.62
CA LEU A 372 15.98 -1.01 11.84
C LEU A 372 16.73 -2.33 11.57
N PRO A 373 16.49 -3.38 12.38
CA PRO A 373 16.98 -4.71 12.08
C PRO A 373 16.25 -5.31 10.86
N PHE A 374 16.97 -6.05 10.02
CA PHE A 374 16.40 -6.64 8.81
C PHE A 374 16.98 -8.01 8.45
N VAL A 375 16.23 -8.73 7.63
CA VAL A 375 16.62 -10.00 6.98
C VAL A 375 16.25 -9.94 5.50
N VAL A 376 17.14 -10.42 4.62
CA VAL A 376 16.85 -10.56 3.19
C VAL A 376 16.14 -11.90 2.94
N ALA A 377 15.01 -11.87 2.23
CA ALA A 377 14.30 -13.07 1.81
C ALA A 377 14.46 -13.27 0.30
N ILE A 378 15.12 -14.36 -0.11
CA ILE A 378 15.22 -14.74 -1.52
C ILE A 378 14.07 -15.68 -1.82
N ASN A 379 13.05 -15.17 -2.51
CA ASN A 379 11.90 -15.98 -2.91
C ASN A 379 12.30 -16.88 -4.09
N LYS A 380 12.27 -18.18 -3.85
CA LYS A 380 12.81 -19.21 -4.74
C LYS A 380 11.93 -19.42 -5.96
N PHE A 381 12.54 -19.49 -7.14
CA PHE A 381 11.90 -19.95 -8.37
C PHE A 381 12.48 -21.30 -8.85
N PRO A 382 11.69 -22.12 -9.56
CA PRO A 382 12.16 -23.42 -10.06
C PRO A 382 13.37 -23.36 -11.00
N THR A 383 13.57 -22.22 -11.68
CA THR A 383 14.67 -22.02 -12.65
C THR A 383 15.95 -21.50 -12.01
N ASP A 384 15.91 -21.11 -10.73
CA ASP A 384 17.07 -20.55 -10.04
C ASP A 384 18.10 -21.65 -9.82
N THR A 385 19.35 -21.42 -10.24
CA THR A 385 20.38 -22.43 -10.07
C THR A 385 21.05 -22.32 -8.71
N LYS A 386 21.63 -23.44 -8.24
CA LYS A 386 22.39 -23.46 -6.98
C LYS A 386 23.54 -22.44 -6.99
N LYS A 387 24.20 -22.23 -8.12
CA LYS A 387 25.28 -21.23 -8.23
C LYS A 387 24.77 -19.80 -8.03
N GLU A 388 23.61 -19.48 -8.58
CA GLU A 388 22.99 -18.15 -8.40
C GLU A 388 22.60 -17.92 -6.94
N THR A 389 21.97 -18.91 -6.30
CA THR A 389 21.60 -18.80 -4.88
C THR A 389 22.81 -18.81 -3.95
N ASP A 390 23.83 -19.64 -4.23
CA ASP A 390 25.07 -19.71 -3.45
C ASP A 390 25.80 -18.36 -3.52
N TYR A 391 25.83 -17.72 -4.70
CA TYR A 391 26.44 -16.38 -4.84
C TYR A 391 25.74 -15.32 -3.99
N ILE A 392 24.39 -15.28 -3.99
CA ILE A 392 23.65 -14.34 -3.13
C ILE A 392 23.99 -14.59 -1.65
N HIS A 393 24.07 -15.86 -1.26
CA HIS A 393 24.37 -16.25 0.10
C HIS A 393 25.76 -15.78 0.53
N SER A 394 26.79 -16.02 -0.29
CA SER A 394 28.15 -15.54 -0.05
C SER A 394 28.23 -14.01 -0.03
N TRP A 395 27.54 -13.33 -0.94
CA TRP A 395 27.50 -11.86 -0.96
C TRP A 395 26.89 -11.28 0.32
N CYS A 396 25.82 -11.89 0.84
CA CYS A 396 25.21 -11.46 2.09
C CYS A 396 26.13 -11.75 3.29
N GLU A 397 26.75 -12.93 3.33
CA GLU A 397 27.70 -13.32 4.39
C GLU A 397 28.91 -12.39 4.46
N GLU A 398 29.52 -12.05 3.33
CA GLU A 398 30.66 -11.11 3.24
C GLU A 398 30.33 -9.72 3.80
N LYS A 399 29.05 -9.33 3.76
CA LYS A 399 28.54 -8.04 4.27
C LYS A 399 27.92 -8.15 5.67
N GLY A 400 27.91 -9.33 6.29
CA GLY A 400 27.24 -9.54 7.57
C GLY A 400 25.71 -9.40 7.51
N VAL A 401 25.12 -9.56 6.33
CA VAL A 401 23.68 -9.49 6.10
C VAL A 401 23.08 -10.88 6.24
N GLU A 402 22.03 -11.00 7.05
CA GLU A 402 21.27 -12.25 7.14
C GLU A 402 20.36 -12.43 5.94
N VAL A 403 20.38 -13.63 5.36
CA VAL A 403 19.59 -14.00 4.19
C VAL A 403 18.92 -15.35 4.41
N ALA A 404 17.68 -15.52 3.98
CA ALA A 404 16.97 -16.80 4.00
C ALA A 404 16.41 -17.14 2.61
N LEU A 405 16.61 -18.38 2.17
CA LEU A 405 15.96 -18.87 0.96
C LEU A 405 14.53 -19.30 1.30
N THR A 406 13.55 -18.70 0.62
CA THR A 406 12.14 -18.83 0.95
C THR A 406 11.39 -19.55 -0.16
N ASP A 407 10.74 -20.67 0.15
CA ASP A 407 10.02 -21.53 -0.80
C ASP A 407 8.52 -21.61 -0.47
N VAL A 408 7.97 -20.51 0.05
CA VAL A 408 6.60 -20.44 0.60
C VAL A 408 5.52 -20.52 -0.49
N TRP A 409 5.85 -20.13 -1.73
CA TRP A 409 4.95 -20.34 -2.86
C TRP A 409 4.66 -21.82 -3.10
N ALA A 410 5.68 -22.68 -3.02
CA ALA A 410 5.52 -24.13 -3.26
C ALA A 410 5.16 -24.92 -2.01
N LYS A 411 5.57 -24.48 -0.81
CA LYS A 411 5.50 -25.26 0.43
C LYS A 411 4.69 -24.62 1.56
N GLY A 412 4.05 -23.47 1.31
CA GLY A 412 3.32 -22.74 2.35
C GLY A 412 4.25 -22.32 3.49
N GLY A 413 3.76 -22.37 4.73
CA GLY A 413 4.54 -21.99 5.91
C GLY A 413 5.81 -22.81 6.11
N GLU A 414 5.85 -24.05 5.63
CA GLU A 414 7.04 -24.92 5.73
C GLU A 414 8.23 -24.31 4.98
N GLY A 415 7.95 -23.69 3.83
CA GLY A 415 8.97 -23.03 3.02
C GLY A 415 9.49 -21.72 3.60
N GLY A 416 8.96 -21.26 4.73
CA GLY A 416 9.31 -19.99 5.37
C GLY A 416 9.91 -20.14 6.77
N ILE A 417 10.10 -21.37 7.28
CA ILE A 417 10.59 -21.62 8.64
C ILE A 417 11.96 -20.98 8.90
N GLU A 418 12.88 -21.08 7.94
CA GLU A 418 14.21 -20.44 8.07
C GLU A 418 14.07 -18.92 8.22
N LEU A 419 13.29 -18.28 7.35
CA LEU A 419 13.03 -16.84 7.42
C LEU A 419 12.39 -16.44 8.75
N ALA A 420 11.42 -17.23 9.24
CA ALA A 420 10.75 -16.99 10.51
C ALA A 420 11.71 -17.05 11.70
N HIS A 421 12.62 -18.04 11.74
CA HIS A 421 13.64 -18.09 12.78
C HIS A 421 14.59 -16.89 12.71
N LYS A 422 15.16 -16.59 11.53
CA LYS A 422 16.10 -15.47 11.39
C LYS A 422 15.48 -14.14 11.79
N ILE A 423 14.27 -13.82 11.33
CA ILE A 423 13.64 -12.55 11.70
C ILE A 423 13.30 -12.47 13.19
N VAL A 424 12.86 -13.57 13.81
CA VAL A 424 12.59 -13.63 15.25
C VAL A 424 13.88 -13.43 16.06
N ASP A 425 14.96 -14.12 15.67
CA ASP A 425 16.25 -14.02 16.32
C ASP A 425 16.84 -12.61 16.15
N LYS A 426 16.70 -12.00 14.96
CA LYS A 426 17.12 -10.63 14.69
C LYS A 426 16.40 -9.61 15.57
N ILE A 427 15.08 -9.73 15.67
CA ILE A 427 14.24 -8.85 16.50
C ILE A 427 14.61 -8.96 17.99
N ASN A 428 14.99 -10.15 18.45
CA ASN A 428 15.31 -10.39 19.86
C ASN A 428 16.76 -10.04 20.24
N SER A 429 17.69 -9.99 19.28
CA SER A 429 19.12 -9.80 19.53
C SER A 429 19.66 -8.43 19.13
N ALA A 430 18.99 -7.70 18.23
CA ALA A 430 19.45 -6.40 17.75
C ALA A 430 18.90 -5.25 18.59
N ASP A 431 19.75 -4.22 18.78
CA ASP A 431 19.30 -2.92 19.24
C ASP A 431 18.47 -2.26 18.13
N ASN A 432 17.18 -2.10 18.38
CA ASN A 432 16.28 -1.38 17.48
C ASN A 432 16.40 0.12 17.77
N ASN A 433 17.16 0.82 16.93
CA ASN A 433 17.42 2.25 16.99
C ASN A 433 16.59 3.00 15.94
N PHE A 434 15.31 2.62 15.80
CA PHE A 434 14.44 3.20 14.79
C PHE A 434 14.37 4.73 14.89
N GLU A 435 14.78 5.41 13.82
CA GLU A 435 14.67 6.85 13.66
C GLU A 435 14.07 7.21 12.31
N TYR A 436 13.33 8.33 12.29
CA TYR A 436 12.78 8.86 11.05
C TYR A 436 13.84 9.60 10.23
N LEU A 437 13.72 9.59 8.89
CA LEU A 437 14.74 10.20 8.02
C LEU A 437 14.85 11.72 8.13
N TYR A 438 13.80 12.37 8.57
CA TYR A 438 13.68 13.83 8.68
C TYR A 438 12.80 14.20 9.86
N GLN A 439 12.96 15.41 10.38
CA GLN A 439 12.07 15.96 11.41
C GLN A 439 10.88 16.67 10.78
N LEU A 440 9.76 16.77 11.49
CA LEU A 440 8.58 17.43 10.92
C LEU A 440 8.80 18.94 10.79
N GLU A 441 9.69 19.53 11.57
CA GLU A 441 10.04 20.95 11.56
C GLU A 441 11.04 21.29 10.44
N ASP A 442 11.62 20.28 9.77
CA ASP A 442 12.42 20.50 8.56
C ASP A 442 11.54 21.13 7.47
N SER A 443 12.09 22.06 6.69
CA SER A 443 11.38 22.61 5.52
C SER A 443 10.98 21.48 4.55
N LEU A 444 9.90 21.68 3.79
CA LEU A 444 9.45 20.70 2.80
C LEU A 444 10.58 20.35 1.81
N GLU A 445 11.37 21.34 1.36
CA GLU A 445 12.51 21.12 0.46
C GLU A 445 13.58 20.23 1.11
N THR A 446 13.88 20.45 2.40
CA THR A 446 14.83 19.63 3.16
C THR A 446 14.36 18.19 3.28
N LYS A 447 13.08 17.96 3.60
CA LYS A 447 12.50 16.61 3.70
C LYS A 447 12.62 15.85 2.37
N ILE A 448 12.24 16.49 1.27
CA ILE A 448 12.33 15.92 -0.09
C ILE A 448 13.80 15.58 -0.42
N THR A 449 14.73 16.48 -0.10
CA THR A 449 16.16 16.28 -0.36
C THR A 449 16.74 15.13 0.47
N LYS A 450 16.35 15.00 1.75
CA LYS A 450 16.78 13.89 2.61
C LYS A 450 16.32 12.54 2.05
N ILE A 451 15.07 12.43 1.60
CA ILE A 451 14.59 11.22 0.93
C ILE A 451 15.39 10.96 -0.35
N ALA A 452 15.53 11.96 -1.22
CA ALA A 452 16.22 11.79 -2.51
C ALA A 452 17.67 11.28 -2.34
N LYS A 453 18.40 11.79 -1.34
CA LYS A 453 19.78 11.37 -1.08
C LYS A 453 19.85 10.02 -0.37
N ASN A 454 19.17 9.87 0.76
CA ASN A 454 19.33 8.71 1.62
C ASN A 454 18.69 7.46 1.02
N VAL A 455 17.52 7.62 0.39
CA VAL A 455 16.71 6.50 -0.13
C VAL A 455 17.04 6.22 -1.60
N TYR A 456 17.11 7.25 -2.44
CA TYR A 456 17.29 7.05 -3.89
C TYR A 456 18.76 7.01 -4.30
N GLY A 457 19.67 7.59 -3.51
CA GLY A 457 21.05 7.78 -3.92
C GLY A 457 21.23 8.90 -4.96
N ALA A 458 20.30 9.84 -5.02
CA ALA A 458 20.39 11.01 -5.90
C ALA A 458 21.40 12.03 -5.35
N ASP A 459 22.01 12.83 -6.23
CA ASP A 459 22.88 13.95 -5.85
C ASP A 459 22.07 15.09 -5.20
N GLY A 460 20.77 15.14 -5.47
CA GLY A 460 19.83 16.11 -4.95
C GLY A 460 18.52 16.14 -5.74
N ILE A 461 17.86 17.30 -5.70
CA ILE A 461 16.58 17.52 -6.37
C ILE A 461 16.68 18.70 -7.34
N GLU A 462 15.77 18.74 -8.31
CA GLU A 462 15.58 19.86 -9.23
C GLU A 462 14.13 20.31 -9.19
N LEU A 463 13.89 21.54 -8.73
CA LEU A 463 12.54 22.08 -8.56
C LEU A 463 12.09 22.87 -9.79
N SER A 464 10.92 22.54 -10.33
CA SER A 464 10.24 23.39 -11.32
C SER A 464 9.84 24.75 -10.71
N SER A 465 9.59 25.75 -11.55
CA SER A 465 9.06 27.05 -11.09
C SER A 465 7.73 26.90 -10.33
N LYS A 466 6.86 25.99 -10.78
CA LYS A 466 5.59 25.70 -10.09
C LYS A 466 5.82 25.10 -8.71
N ALA A 467 6.73 24.12 -8.61
CA ALA A 467 7.06 23.48 -7.34
C ALA A 467 7.62 24.49 -6.32
N LYS A 468 8.49 25.41 -6.76
CA LYS A 468 9.03 26.49 -5.90
C LYS A 468 7.92 27.36 -5.32
N SER A 469 7.00 27.85 -6.17
CA SER A 469 5.86 28.65 -5.70
C SER A 469 4.93 27.87 -4.77
N GLN A 470 4.71 26.57 -5.03
CA GLN A 470 3.88 25.72 -4.17
C GLN A 470 4.52 25.47 -2.81
N LEU A 471 5.85 25.27 -2.74
CA LEU A 471 6.56 25.15 -1.47
C LEU A 471 6.37 26.39 -0.62
N GLU A 472 6.62 27.59 -1.17
CA GLU A 472 6.41 28.85 -0.45
C GLU A 472 4.96 29.04 0.01
N PHE A 473 4.00 28.66 -0.83
CA PHE A 473 2.58 28.75 -0.48
C PHE A 473 2.22 27.77 0.64
N TYR A 474 2.64 26.51 0.58
CA TYR A 474 2.32 25.50 1.60
C TYR A 474 2.97 25.81 2.95
N GLU A 475 4.18 26.36 2.97
CA GLU A 475 4.82 26.85 4.19
C GLU A 475 3.99 28.00 4.81
N LYS A 476 3.52 28.97 4.00
CA LYS A 476 2.66 30.07 4.46
C LYS A 476 1.30 29.60 4.98
N GLN A 477 0.75 28.52 4.42
CA GLN A 477 -0.50 27.90 4.91
C GLN A 477 -0.30 27.09 6.20
N GLY A 478 0.94 26.95 6.70
CA GLY A 478 1.25 26.14 7.88
C GLY A 478 1.31 24.63 7.60
N TRP A 479 1.36 24.22 6.33
CA TRP A 479 1.45 22.81 5.92
C TRP A 479 2.90 22.32 5.82
N GLY A 480 3.87 23.20 6.10
CA GLY A 480 5.30 22.90 6.11
C GLY A 480 5.68 21.73 7.02
N ASN A 481 4.95 21.57 8.14
CA ASN A 481 5.22 20.54 9.13
C ASN A 481 4.69 19.14 8.76
N LEU A 482 3.99 19.00 7.64
CA LEU A 482 3.49 17.70 7.22
C LEU A 482 4.63 16.80 6.68
N PRO A 483 4.50 15.47 6.80
CA PRO A 483 5.30 14.51 6.05
C PRO A 483 5.19 14.72 4.53
N VAL A 484 6.17 14.21 3.79
CA VAL A 484 6.17 14.22 2.32
C VAL A 484 5.95 12.81 1.76
N CYS A 485 5.20 12.71 0.67
CA CYS A 485 4.89 11.48 -0.04
C CYS A 485 5.40 11.55 -1.48
N MET A 486 6.56 10.96 -1.74
CA MET A 486 7.19 10.97 -3.06
C MET A 486 6.40 10.14 -4.08
N ALA A 487 5.93 10.77 -5.16
CA ALA A 487 5.22 10.12 -6.25
C ALA A 487 6.12 10.06 -7.50
N LYS A 488 6.95 9.01 -7.56
CA LYS A 488 7.85 8.67 -8.68
C LYS A 488 7.55 7.28 -9.24
N THR A 489 8.24 6.92 -10.33
CA THR A 489 8.23 5.55 -10.84
C THR A 489 8.71 4.56 -9.77
N GLN A 490 8.06 3.41 -9.71
CA GLN A 490 8.46 2.29 -8.85
C GLN A 490 9.60 1.46 -9.45
N TYR A 491 9.84 1.55 -10.76
CA TYR A 491 10.74 0.65 -11.48
C TYR A 491 12.23 1.00 -11.36
N SER A 492 12.54 2.20 -10.84
CA SER A 492 13.90 2.71 -10.67
C SER A 492 14.00 3.44 -9.34
N LEU A 493 15.21 3.47 -8.76
CA LEU A 493 15.55 4.39 -7.69
C LEU A 493 15.45 5.85 -8.15
N SER A 494 15.74 6.13 -9.42
CA SER A 494 15.56 7.45 -10.03
C SER A 494 14.10 7.72 -10.43
N ASP A 495 13.83 8.91 -10.98
CA ASP A 495 12.54 9.24 -11.59
C ASP A 495 12.39 8.72 -13.03
N ASN A 496 13.45 8.12 -13.60
CA ASN A 496 13.44 7.51 -14.94
C ASN A 496 13.29 5.98 -14.85
N PRO A 497 12.18 5.40 -15.35
CA PRO A 497 11.91 3.96 -15.24
C PRO A 497 12.89 3.06 -16.01
N LEU A 498 13.67 3.61 -16.94
CA LEU A 498 14.63 2.85 -17.76
C LEU A 498 15.97 2.62 -17.04
N LEU A 499 16.25 3.37 -15.98
CA LEU A 499 17.50 3.26 -15.23
C LEU A 499 17.38 2.20 -14.14
N LEU A 500 17.64 0.94 -14.49
CA LEU A 500 17.63 -0.20 -13.57
C LEU A 500 18.93 -0.28 -12.74
N GLY A 501 18.96 -1.16 -11.73
CA GLY A 501 20.14 -1.37 -10.88
C GLY A 501 20.25 -0.27 -9.82
N ARG A 502 21.48 0.24 -9.64
CA ARG A 502 21.79 1.38 -8.77
C ARG A 502 22.30 2.56 -9.63
N PRO A 503 21.42 3.40 -10.19
CA PRO A 503 21.85 4.56 -10.96
C PRO A 503 22.65 5.53 -10.07
N ASN A 504 23.61 6.25 -10.67
CA ASN A 504 24.45 7.24 -10.01
C ASN A 504 24.44 8.56 -10.79
N GLY A 505 24.81 9.67 -10.15
CA GLY A 505 24.98 10.96 -10.83
C GLY A 505 23.68 11.58 -11.34
N PHE A 506 22.56 11.34 -10.65
CA PHE A 506 21.24 11.83 -11.06
C PHE A 506 20.62 12.74 -10.00
N LYS A 507 19.73 13.63 -10.44
CA LYS A 507 18.86 14.43 -9.56
C LYS A 507 17.41 14.01 -9.79
N VAL A 508 16.58 14.15 -8.77
CA VAL A 508 15.14 13.91 -8.88
C VAL A 508 14.45 15.21 -9.32
N SER A 509 13.77 15.17 -10.45
CA SER A 509 12.99 16.30 -10.96
C SER A 509 11.67 16.39 -10.21
N ILE A 510 11.35 17.55 -9.63
CA ILE A 510 10.10 17.80 -8.92
C ILE A 510 9.24 18.76 -9.74
N ARG A 511 8.16 18.23 -10.31
CA ARG A 511 7.29 18.98 -11.22
C ARG A 511 6.31 19.85 -10.47
N GLU A 512 5.63 19.27 -9.49
CA GLU A 512 4.59 19.94 -8.69
C GLU A 512 4.37 19.20 -7.39
N LEU A 513 3.74 19.86 -6.43
CA LEU A 513 3.28 19.30 -5.18
C LEU A 513 1.75 19.34 -5.15
N ARG A 514 1.14 18.44 -4.37
CA ARG A 514 -0.30 18.43 -4.10
C ARG A 514 -0.56 18.20 -2.62
N PRO A 515 -1.43 18.98 -1.97
CA PRO A 515 -1.69 18.81 -0.55
C PRO A 515 -2.76 17.72 -0.37
N SER A 516 -2.49 16.75 0.51
CA SER A 516 -3.50 15.80 1.00
C SER A 516 -3.65 16.05 2.50
N ILE A 517 -4.29 17.17 2.83
CA ILE A 517 -4.33 17.73 4.19
C ILE A 517 -5.14 16.85 5.14
N GLY A 518 -6.24 16.25 4.68
CA GLY A 518 -7.00 15.32 5.49
C GLY A 518 -6.20 14.04 5.78
N ALA A 519 -5.48 13.54 4.77
CA ALA A 519 -4.57 12.42 4.99
C ALA A 519 -3.33 12.80 5.84
N GLY A 520 -2.95 14.07 5.84
CA GLY A 520 -1.85 14.62 6.65
C GLY A 520 -0.48 14.48 6.00
N PHE A 521 -0.36 14.68 4.68
CA PHE A 521 0.94 14.72 3.99
C PHE A 521 0.90 15.57 2.71
N ILE A 522 2.08 15.95 2.20
CA ILE A 522 2.25 16.62 0.91
C ILE A 522 2.75 15.62 -0.14
N VAL A 523 1.99 15.44 -1.22
CA VAL A 523 2.38 14.61 -2.36
C VAL A 523 3.37 15.37 -3.25
N VAL A 524 4.49 14.74 -3.57
CA VAL A 524 5.57 15.35 -4.35
C VAL A 524 5.68 14.61 -5.70
N LEU A 525 5.21 15.23 -6.78
CA LEU A 525 5.13 14.59 -8.08
C LEU A 525 6.40 14.83 -8.91
N THR A 526 7.06 13.75 -9.32
CA THR A 526 8.24 13.84 -10.19
C THR A 526 7.89 13.78 -11.67
N GLY A 527 6.84 13.03 -12.01
CA GLY A 527 6.33 12.87 -13.37
C GLY A 527 4.82 12.72 -13.41
N ASP A 528 4.31 12.24 -14.55
CA ASP A 528 2.89 11.92 -14.69
C ASP A 528 2.52 10.68 -13.89
N VAL A 529 1.53 10.83 -13.01
CA VAL A 529 0.99 9.72 -12.24
C VAL A 529 -0.39 9.36 -12.76
N MET A 530 -0.54 8.11 -13.21
CA MET A 530 -1.81 7.58 -13.70
C MET A 530 -2.74 7.27 -12.53
N THR A 531 -3.70 8.16 -12.26
CA THR A 531 -4.72 8.00 -11.20
C THR A 531 -6.01 7.35 -11.69
N MET A 532 -6.19 7.18 -13.00
CA MET A 532 -7.27 6.41 -13.62
C MET A 532 -6.70 5.51 -14.73
N PRO A 533 -6.46 4.22 -14.44
CA PRO A 533 -5.98 3.26 -15.43
C PRO A 533 -7.01 3.04 -16.55
N GLY A 534 -6.55 2.54 -17.70
CA GLY A 534 -7.44 2.11 -18.78
C GLY A 534 -7.37 0.60 -18.97
N LEU A 535 -8.45 -0.01 -19.45
CA LEU A 535 -8.44 -1.41 -19.90
C LEU A 535 -7.45 -1.63 -21.07
N PRO A 536 -6.81 -2.81 -21.18
CA PRO A 536 -5.98 -3.16 -22.33
C PRO A 536 -6.83 -3.47 -23.58
N LYS A 537 -6.17 -3.76 -24.71
CA LYS A 537 -6.85 -4.16 -25.96
C LYS A 537 -7.72 -5.43 -25.80
N LYS A 538 -7.28 -6.36 -24.95
CA LYS A 538 -8.01 -7.59 -24.57
C LYS A 538 -8.09 -7.63 -23.05
N PRO A 539 -9.16 -7.07 -22.43
CA PRO A 539 -9.30 -7.09 -20.98
C PRO A 539 -9.53 -8.51 -20.46
N ALA A 540 -9.02 -8.81 -19.26
CA ALA A 540 -9.22 -10.10 -18.60
C ALA A 540 -10.71 -10.44 -18.43
N ALA A 541 -11.57 -9.42 -18.26
CA ALA A 541 -13.02 -9.55 -18.20
C ALA A 541 -13.66 -10.35 -19.36
N LEU A 542 -13.04 -10.40 -20.55
CA LEU A 542 -13.58 -11.19 -21.67
C LEU A 542 -13.53 -12.71 -21.43
N ASN A 543 -12.72 -13.16 -20.47
CA ASN A 543 -12.58 -14.57 -20.13
C ASN A 543 -13.28 -14.92 -18.80
N MET A 544 -13.92 -13.95 -18.16
CA MET A 544 -14.56 -14.12 -16.85
C MET A 544 -16.04 -14.49 -17.02
N ASP A 545 -16.50 -15.44 -16.21
CA ASP A 545 -17.90 -15.89 -16.22
C ASP A 545 -18.27 -16.56 -14.88
N VAL A 546 -19.54 -16.90 -14.70
CA VAL A 546 -20.07 -17.66 -13.56
C VAL A 546 -20.84 -18.87 -14.09
N LYS A 547 -20.50 -20.06 -13.61
CA LYS A 547 -21.21 -21.30 -13.98
C LYS A 547 -22.57 -21.40 -13.29
N ASP A 548 -23.43 -22.31 -13.78
CA ASP A 548 -24.77 -22.57 -13.22
C ASP A 548 -24.74 -22.95 -11.72
N ASP A 549 -23.63 -23.51 -11.24
CA ASP A 549 -23.43 -23.87 -9.84
C ASP A 549 -22.85 -22.73 -8.97
N GLY A 550 -22.73 -21.53 -9.54
CA GLY A 550 -22.21 -20.34 -8.87
C GLY A 550 -20.69 -20.22 -8.86
N ARG A 551 -19.94 -21.19 -9.42
CA ARG A 551 -18.47 -21.10 -9.46
C ARG A 551 -17.99 -20.03 -10.45
N VAL A 552 -17.08 -19.18 -9.98
CA VAL A 552 -16.39 -18.18 -10.80
C VAL A 552 -15.33 -18.82 -11.70
N VAL A 553 -15.25 -18.38 -12.96
CA VAL A 553 -14.19 -18.74 -13.91
C VAL A 553 -13.54 -17.49 -14.51
N GLY A 554 -12.29 -17.65 -14.97
CA GLY A 554 -11.53 -16.56 -15.60
C GLY A 554 -10.91 -15.56 -14.61
N LEU A 555 -11.16 -15.76 -13.32
CA LEU A 555 -10.51 -15.04 -12.24
C LEU A 555 -9.21 -15.78 -11.85
N PHE A 556 -8.09 -15.28 -12.38
CA PHE A 556 -6.68 -15.75 -12.21
C PHE A 556 -6.25 -16.98 -13.02
#